data_AF-B7QH76-F1
#
_entry.id   AF-B7QH76-F1
#
_cell.length_a   1.000
_cell.length_b   1.000
_cell.length_c   1.000
_cell.angle_alpha   90.00
_cell.angle_beta   90.00
_cell.angle_gamma   90.00
#
_symmetry.space_group_name_H-M   'P 1'
#
loop_
_entity.id
_entity.type
_entity.pdbx_description
1 polymer ?
#
loop_
_entity_poly.entity_id
_entity_poly.type
_entity_poly.pdbx_seq_one_letter_code
_entity_poly.pdbx_strand_id
1 'polypeptide(L)'
;MFCVLSRSPRVLSAVDWGLLGPVRAAPKAGCDVLQVDGCAADVFLFAAKDSAPKDAAELESYCKVQKASEECSRNYVKKCTESVVQGIATIFLDDIKDEIDTRCDPTQDYHKEYLKHVGCMNSVGPGIHKCMRDLVVALDIAAQLPVKQRIGGACW
;
A
#
# COMPACT_ATOMS: atom_id res chain seq x y z
N MET A 1 -24.33 -19.91 16.19
CA MET A 1 -25.34 -20.21 17.21
C MET A 1 -24.67 -20.20 18.58
N PHE A 2 -24.69 -19.06 19.27
CA PHE A 2 -24.59 -18.96 20.74
C PHE A 2 -25.23 -17.63 21.13
N CYS A 3 -26.45 -17.71 21.66
CA CYS A 3 -27.12 -16.65 22.40
C CYS A 3 -26.83 -16.88 23.89
N VAL A 4 -26.46 -15.84 24.63
CA VAL A 4 -26.89 -15.68 26.04
C VAL A 4 -27.16 -14.20 26.29
N LEU A 5 -28.42 -13.93 26.63
CA LEU A 5 -28.97 -12.69 27.14
C LEU A 5 -28.34 -12.32 28.48
N SER A 6 -28.12 -11.03 28.73
CA SER A 6 -28.33 -10.48 30.07
C SER A 6 -28.97 -9.10 29.99
N ARG A 7 -30.00 -8.93 30.81
CA ARG A 7 -30.94 -7.82 30.86
C ARG A 7 -30.28 -6.55 31.43
N SER A 8 -30.75 -5.43 30.91
CA SER A 8 -30.59 -4.08 31.45
C SER A 8 -31.12 -3.96 32.89
N PRO A 9 -30.56 -3.03 33.70
CA PRO A 9 -31.41 -2.10 34.42
C PRO A 9 -31.14 -0.67 33.95
N ARG A 10 -32.24 0.05 33.71
CA ARG A 10 -32.25 1.50 33.51
C ARG A 10 -31.62 2.16 34.73
N VAL A 11 -30.50 2.86 34.52
CA VAL A 11 -30.11 3.99 35.35
C VAL A 11 -30.15 5.20 34.43
N LEU A 12 -31.19 6.01 34.63
CA LEU A 12 -31.26 7.37 34.15
C LEU A 12 -30.10 8.15 34.80
N SER A 13 -29.11 8.49 34.01
CA SER A 13 -28.27 9.65 34.29
C SER A 13 -28.02 10.35 32.96
N ALA A 14 -28.66 11.50 32.80
CA ALA A 14 -28.41 12.39 31.69
C ALA A 14 -26.96 12.89 31.79
N VAL A 15 -26.12 12.40 30.90
CA VAL A 15 -24.83 13.01 30.59
C VAL A 15 -24.86 13.27 29.10
N ASP A 16 -24.74 14.55 28.78
CA ASP A 16 -24.72 15.15 27.45
C ASP A 16 -24.20 14.23 26.34
N TRP A 17 -25.06 13.95 25.37
CA TRP A 17 -24.66 13.52 24.02
C TRP A 17 -24.04 14.70 23.25
N GLY A 18 -22.91 15.19 23.77
CA GLY A 18 -22.01 16.07 23.03
C GLY A 18 -21.00 15.24 22.26
N LEU A 19 -21.24 15.05 20.96
CA LEU A 19 -20.23 14.99 19.90
C LEU A 19 -18.86 14.38 20.26
N LEU A 20 -18.84 13.11 20.69
CA LEU A 20 -17.61 12.30 20.66
C LEU A 20 -17.67 11.34 19.48
N GLY A 21 -17.72 11.92 18.27
CA GLY A 21 -17.22 11.22 17.11
C GLY A 21 -15.71 10.98 17.29
N PRO A 22 -15.12 9.90 16.75
CA PRO A 22 -13.69 9.72 16.79
C PRO A 22 -13.02 10.94 16.15
N VAL A 23 -12.26 11.70 16.96
CA VAL A 23 -11.40 12.76 16.44
C VAL A 23 -10.37 12.07 15.56
N ARG A 24 -10.58 12.09 14.24
CA ARG A 24 -9.50 11.82 13.28
C ARG A 24 -8.53 12.97 13.48
N ALA A 25 -7.39 12.70 14.11
CA ALA A 25 -6.31 13.66 14.18
C ALA A 25 -6.03 14.15 12.75
N ALA A 26 -6.04 15.47 12.56
CA ALA A 26 -5.67 16.04 11.28
C ALA A 26 -4.24 15.60 10.93
N PRO A 27 -3.93 15.34 9.65
CA PRO A 27 -2.56 15.01 9.26
C PRO A 27 -1.61 16.14 9.67
N LYS A 28 -0.37 15.78 9.98
CA LYS A 28 0.71 16.75 10.22
C LYS A 28 0.82 17.69 9.02
N ALA A 29 1.15 18.97 9.26
CA ALA A 29 1.27 19.95 8.18
C ALA A 29 2.26 19.45 7.10
N GLY A 30 1.79 19.38 5.85
CA GLY A 30 2.56 18.85 4.73
C GLY A 30 2.72 17.32 4.72
N CYS A 31 1.72 16.60 5.26
CA CYS A 31 1.57 15.14 5.24
C CYS A 31 0.16 14.75 4.78
N ASP A 32 -0.21 15.19 3.57
CA ASP A 32 -1.47 14.76 2.93
C ASP A 32 -1.32 13.33 2.41
N VAL A 33 -2.33 12.49 2.61
CA VAL A 33 -2.35 11.12 2.07
C VAL A 33 -2.26 11.13 0.55
N LEU A 34 -2.83 12.14 -0.11
CA LEU A 34 -2.72 12.30 -1.56
C LEU A 34 -1.26 12.45 -2.04
N GLN A 35 -0.35 12.93 -1.18
CA GLN A 35 1.06 13.01 -1.51
C GLN A 35 1.68 11.61 -1.63
N VAL A 36 1.39 10.72 -0.67
CA VAL A 36 1.94 9.36 -0.73
C VAL A 36 1.26 8.52 -1.81
N ASP A 37 -0.03 8.75 -2.08
CA ASP A 37 -0.72 8.12 -3.21
C ASP A 37 -0.03 8.46 -4.54
N GLY A 38 0.34 9.73 -4.72
CA GLY A 38 1.11 10.18 -5.88
C GLY A 38 2.52 9.58 -5.94
N CYS A 39 3.23 9.50 -4.81
CA CYS A 39 4.55 8.86 -4.76
C CYS A 39 4.47 7.36 -5.11
N ALA A 40 3.45 6.66 -4.61
CA ALA A 40 3.33 5.21 -4.70
C ALA A 40 2.77 4.69 -6.03
N ALA A 41 2.20 5.58 -6.86
CA ALA A 41 1.47 5.24 -8.07
C ALA A 41 2.23 4.32 -9.04
N ASP A 42 3.54 4.52 -9.18
CA ASP A 42 4.39 3.81 -10.12
C ASP A 42 5.37 2.83 -9.45
N VAL A 43 5.25 2.61 -8.13
CA VAL A 43 6.20 1.77 -7.37
C VAL A 43 6.13 0.30 -7.79
N PHE A 44 4.92 -0.23 -8.00
CA PHE A 44 4.73 -1.66 -8.28
C PHE A 44 4.54 -1.93 -9.78
N LEU A 45 5.09 -3.05 -10.25
CA LEU A 45 4.70 -3.58 -11.57
C LEU A 45 3.21 -3.86 -11.60
N PHE A 46 2.61 -3.61 -12.77
CA PHE A 46 1.19 -3.81 -13.03
C PHE A 46 0.22 -2.99 -12.16
N ALA A 47 0.68 -2.05 -11.31
CA ALA A 47 -0.22 -1.20 -10.55
C ALA A 47 -0.85 -0.11 -11.43
N ALA A 48 -0.04 0.59 -12.21
CA ALA A 48 -0.51 1.68 -13.08
C ALA A 48 -0.94 1.23 -14.49
N LYS A 49 -0.42 0.10 -14.98
CA LYS A 49 -0.62 -0.40 -16.35
C LYS A 49 -0.85 -1.91 -16.36
N ASP A 50 -1.39 -2.44 -17.45
CA ASP A 50 -1.62 -3.88 -17.62
C ASP A 50 -0.43 -4.64 -18.25
N SER A 51 0.71 -3.97 -18.43
CA SER A 51 1.94 -4.56 -18.96
C SER A 51 3.17 -4.05 -18.22
N ALA A 52 4.15 -4.93 -18.06
CA ALA A 52 5.49 -4.64 -17.59
C ALA A 52 6.48 -4.41 -18.76
N PRO A 53 7.59 -3.67 -18.52
CA PRO A 53 8.62 -3.40 -19.54
C PRO A 53 9.21 -4.67 -20.14
N LYS A 54 9.15 -4.83 -21.47
CA LYS A 54 9.42 -6.14 -22.12
C LYS A 54 10.87 -6.34 -22.57
N ASP A 55 11.67 -5.28 -22.57
CA ASP A 55 13.07 -5.31 -22.97
C ASP A 55 13.92 -4.40 -22.08
N ALA A 56 15.24 -4.47 -22.24
CA ALA A 56 16.19 -3.76 -21.40
C ALA A 56 16.02 -2.23 -21.47
N ALA A 57 15.65 -1.67 -22.63
CA ALA A 57 15.53 -0.22 -22.80
C ALA A 57 14.24 0.31 -22.17
N GLU A 58 13.12 -0.40 -22.36
CA GLU A 58 11.88 -0.11 -21.65
C GLU A 58 12.07 -0.26 -20.13
N LEU A 59 12.78 -1.31 -19.69
CA LEU A 59 13.03 -1.58 -18.28
C LEU A 59 13.89 -0.48 -17.65
N GLU A 60 14.97 -0.05 -18.29
CA GLU A 60 15.82 1.03 -17.79
C GLU A 60 15.02 2.33 -17.55
N SER A 61 14.15 2.68 -18.51
CA SER A 61 13.30 3.87 -18.41
C SER A 61 12.31 3.75 -17.26
N TYR A 62 11.70 2.57 -17.11
CA TYR A 62 10.75 2.28 -16.04
C TYR A 62 11.41 2.28 -14.65
N CYS A 63 12.61 1.72 -14.54
CA CYS A 63 13.40 1.69 -13.32
C CYS A 63 13.72 3.09 -12.77
N LYS A 64 13.96 4.07 -13.64
CA LYS A 64 14.18 5.47 -13.23
C LYS A 64 12.94 6.05 -12.54
N VAL A 65 11.75 5.76 -13.08
CA VAL A 65 10.48 6.18 -12.49
C VAL A 65 10.27 5.48 -11.15
N GLN A 66 10.41 4.16 -11.11
CA GLN A 66 10.22 3.37 -9.88
C GLN A 66 11.15 3.81 -8.75
N LYS A 67 12.44 4.07 -9.03
CA LYS A 67 13.38 4.55 -8.01
C LYS A 67 12.98 5.91 -7.46
N ALA A 68 12.53 6.83 -8.32
CA ALA A 68 12.03 8.13 -7.88
C ALA A 68 10.75 8.01 -7.03
N SER A 69 9.84 7.13 -7.41
CA SER A 69 8.60 6.82 -6.69
C SER A 69 8.85 6.19 -5.32
N GLU A 70 9.79 5.24 -5.25
CA GLU A 70 10.24 4.61 -4.01
C GLU A 70 10.86 5.65 -3.06
N GLU A 71 11.77 6.49 -3.57
CA GLU A 71 12.41 7.55 -2.79
C GLU A 71 11.39 8.57 -2.27
N CYS A 72 10.44 8.98 -3.11
CA CYS A 72 9.33 9.86 -2.74
C CYS A 72 8.50 9.26 -1.58
N SER A 73 8.14 7.99 -1.71
CA SER A 73 7.36 7.24 -0.72
C SER A 73 8.12 7.09 0.60
N ARG A 74 9.41 6.77 0.53
CA ARG A 74 10.31 6.67 1.69
C ARG A 74 10.45 7.98 2.43
N ASN A 75 10.62 9.09 1.70
CA ASN A 75 10.71 10.42 2.29
C ASN A 75 9.40 10.82 2.97
N TYR A 76 8.25 10.49 2.38
CA TYR A 76 6.95 10.68 3.01
C TYR A 76 6.84 9.89 4.31
N VAL A 77 7.09 8.57 4.28
CA VAL A 77 7.01 7.68 5.46
C VAL A 77 7.88 8.21 6.59
N LYS A 78 9.13 8.58 6.31
CA LYS A 78 10.07 9.12 7.31
C LYS A 78 9.60 10.43 7.94
N LYS A 79 8.91 11.29 7.17
CA LYS A 79 8.46 12.62 7.62
C LYS A 79 7.11 12.58 8.36
N CYS A 80 6.23 11.70 7.90
CA CYS A 80 4.78 11.77 8.14
C CYS A 80 4.22 10.61 8.95
N THR A 81 5.02 9.58 9.21
CA THR A 81 4.63 8.45 10.08
C THR A 81 5.60 8.33 11.25
N GLU A 82 5.17 7.63 12.31
CA GLU A 82 5.95 7.47 13.54
C GLU A 82 5.75 6.05 14.11
N SER A 83 6.62 5.65 15.04
CA SER A 83 6.50 4.40 15.81
C SER A 83 6.37 3.16 14.91
N VAL A 84 5.47 2.23 15.25
CA VAL A 84 5.28 0.95 14.56
C VAL A 84 4.84 1.12 13.10
N VAL A 85 4.07 2.17 12.77
CA VAL A 85 3.61 2.42 11.40
C VAL A 85 4.79 2.74 10.50
N GLN A 86 5.71 3.60 10.97
CA GLN A 86 6.93 3.90 10.26
C GLN A 86 7.81 2.66 10.08
N GLY A 87 7.94 1.83 11.12
CA GLY A 87 8.71 0.59 11.06
C GLY A 87 8.18 -0.38 10.01
N ILE A 88 6.87 -0.66 10.03
CA ILE A 88 6.22 -1.55 9.06
C ILE A 88 6.36 -0.99 7.63
N ALA A 89 6.06 0.29 7.43
CA ALA A 89 6.18 0.91 6.11
C ALA A 89 7.62 0.92 5.57
N THR A 90 8.62 1.08 6.45
CA THR A 90 10.03 1.02 6.07
C THR A 90 10.42 -0.39 5.61
N ILE A 91 9.99 -1.43 6.31
CA ILE A 91 10.23 -2.83 5.91
C ILE A 91 9.66 -3.10 4.51
N PHE A 92 8.40 -2.71 4.28
CA PHE A 92 7.79 -2.83 2.94
C PHE A 92 8.57 -2.10 1.86
N LEU A 93 9.06 -0.88 2.14
CA LEU A 93 9.85 -0.10 1.19
C LEU A 93 11.24 -0.70 0.95
N ASP A 94 11.82 -1.39 1.94
CA ASP A 94 13.10 -2.09 1.78
C ASP A 94 12.97 -3.27 0.82
N ASP A 95 11.90 -4.07 0.96
CA ASP A 95 11.61 -5.17 0.03
C ASP A 95 11.36 -4.67 -1.40
N ILE A 96 10.58 -3.58 -1.53
CA ILE A 96 10.34 -2.90 -2.81
C ILE A 96 11.66 -2.42 -3.42
N LYS A 97 12.52 -1.80 -2.62
CA LYS A 97 13.80 -1.28 -3.07
C LYS A 97 14.71 -2.40 -3.55
N ASP A 98 14.82 -3.50 -2.82
CA ASP A 98 15.62 -4.66 -3.21
C ASP A 98 15.11 -5.28 -4.52
N GLU A 99 13.79 -5.42 -4.66
CA GLU A 99 13.16 -5.93 -5.88
C GLU A 99 13.45 -5.01 -7.09
N ILE A 100 13.32 -3.68 -6.92
CA ILE A 100 13.66 -2.70 -7.94
C ILE A 100 15.16 -2.81 -8.27
N ASP A 101 16.04 -2.74 -7.28
CA ASP A 101 17.49 -2.68 -7.51
C ASP A 101 18.00 -3.96 -8.19
N THR A 102 17.54 -5.14 -7.77
CA THR A 102 17.94 -6.42 -8.36
C THR A 102 17.35 -6.65 -9.74
N ARG A 103 16.11 -6.21 -10.02
CA ARG A 103 15.52 -6.26 -11.37
C ARG A 103 16.20 -5.28 -12.32
N CYS A 104 16.54 -4.10 -11.83
CA CYS A 104 17.03 -2.99 -12.65
C CYS A 104 18.53 -3.01 -12.91
N ASP A 105 19.30 -3.82 -12.19
CA ASP A 105 20.75 -3.95 -12.38
C ASP A 105 21.08 -5.09 -13.37
N PRO A 106 21.65 -4.79 -14.56
CA PRO A 106 22.00 -5.79 -15.56
C PRO A 106 23.05 -6.82 -15.10
N THR A 107 23.80 -6.53 -14.03
CA THR A 107 24.79 -7.45 -13.46
C THR A 107 24.16 -8.55 -12.62
N GLN A 108 22.92 -8.36 -12.17
CA GLN A 108 22.20 -9.30 -11.33
C GLN A 108 21.53 -10.41 -12.15
N ASP A 109 21.47 -11.61 -11.59
CA ASP A 109 20.83 -12.75 -12.26
C ASP A 109 19.30 -12.56 -12.38
N TYR A 110 18.68 -11.89 -11.40
CA TYR A 110 17.24 -11.60 -11.44
C TYR A 110 16.85 -10.71 -12.62
N HIS A 111 17.69 -9.74 -13.02
CA HIS A 111 17.45 -8.94 -14.23
C HIS A 111 17.29 -9.81 -15.49
N LYS A 112 18.17 -10.80 -15.65
CA LYS A 112 18.14 -11.71 -16.81
C LYS A 112 16.91 -12.60 -16.79
N GLU A 113 16.58 -13.16 -15.62
CA GLU A 113 15.38 -13.99 -15.46
C GLU A 113 14.09 -13.17 -15.66
N TYR A 114 14.06 -11.92 -15.17
CA TYR A 114 12.95 -11.01 -15.45
C TYR A 114 12.73 -10.82 -16.96
N LEU A 115 13.78 -10.43 -17.71
CA LEU A 115 13.65 -10.19 -19.16
C LEU A 115 13.27 -11.44 -19.95
N LYS A 116 13.69 -12.61 -19.49
CA LYS A 116 13.32 -13.90 -20.05
C LYS A 116 11.84 -14.24 -19.81
N HIS A 117 11.26 -13.83 -18.69
CA HIS A 117 9.92 -14.22 -18.26
C HIS A 117 8.84 -13.14 -18.39
N VAL A 118 9.21 -11.87 -18.58
CA VAL A 118 8.25 -10.76 -18.66
C VAL A 118 7.24 -10.91 -19.78
N GLY A 119 7.62 -11.52 -20.91
CA GLY A 119 6.66 -11.84 -21.98
C GLY A 119 5.52 -12.75 -21.50
N CYS A 120 5.84 -13.72 -20.64
CA CYS A 120 4.84 -14.59 -20.00
C CYS A 120 3.99 -13.79 -19.00
N MET A 121 4.60 -12.97 -18.16
CA MET A 121 3.86 -12.12 -17.21
C MET A 121 2.88 -11.19 -17.93
N ASN A 122 3.31 -10.59 -19.04
CA ASN A 122 2.47 -9.71 -19.86
C ASN A 122 1.29 -10.44 -20.52
N SER A 123 1.41 -11.75 -20.79
CA SER A 123 0.28 -12.54 -21.34
C SER A 123 -0.92 -12.61 -20.38
N VAL A 124 -0.69 -12.45 -19.08
CA VAL A 124 -1.71 -12.40 -18.02
C VAL A 124 -1.79 -11.03 -17.34
N GLY A 125 -1.08 -10.04 -17.89
CA GLY A 125 -0.92 -8.71 -17.32
C GLY A 125 -2.23 -7.97 -16.99
N PRO A 126 -3.27 -8.02 -17.84
CA PRO A 126 -4.58 -7.45 -17.50
C PRO A 126 -5.21 -8.07 -16.25
N GLY A 127 -5.00 -9.37 -16.02
CA GLY A 127 -5.45 -10.07 -14.82
C GLY A 127 -4.68 -9.64 -13.57
N ILE A 128 -3.35 -9.52 -13.69
CA ILE A 128 -2.50 -9.01 -12.59
C ILE A 128 -2.86 -7.57 -12.25
N HIS A 129 -3.02 -6.70 -13.26
CA HIS A 129 -3.38 -5.30 -13.04
C HIS A 129 -4.77 -5.16 -12.39
N LYS A 130 -5.74 -5.99 -12.80
CA LYS A 130 -7.02 -6.06 -12.10
C LYS A 130 -6.84 -6.46 -10.64
N CYS A 131 -6.02 -7.48 -10.36
CA CYS A 131 -5.71 -7.90 -9.00
C CYS A 131 -5.12 -6.77 -8.16
N MET A 132 -4.17 -5.99 -8.71
CA MET A 132 -3.58 -4.84 -8.03
C MET A 132 -4.62 -3.76 -7.71
N ARG A 133 -5.54 -3.45 -8.64
CA ARG A 133 -6.62 -2.49 -8.37
C ARG A 133 -7.60 -3.01 -7.30
N ASP A 134 -7.96 -4.29 -7.37
CA ASP A 134 -8.85 -4.90 -6.38
C ASP A 134 -8.19 -4.91 -4.99
N LEU A 135 -6.88 -5.12 -4.91
CA LEU A 135 -6.10 -5.01 -3.67
C LEU A 135 -6.16 -3.59 -3.09
N VAL A 136 -5.95 -2.55 -3.90
CA VAL A 136 -6.07 -1.16 -3.44
C VAL A 136 -7.46 -0.88 -2.88
N VAL A 137 -8.52 -1.30 -3.58
CA VAL A 137 -9.90 -1.15 -3.11
C VAL A 137 -10.12 -1.89 -1.78
N ALA A 138 -9.62 -3.11 -1.64
CA ALA A 138 -9.74 -3.87 -0.41
C ALA A 138 -9.01 -3.19 0.76
N LEU A 139 -7.81 -2.66 0.52
CA LEU A 139 -7.04 -1.92 1.53
C LEU A 139 -7.72 -0.61 1.93
N ASP A 140 -8.32 0.11 0.98
CA ASP A 140 -9.10 1.32 1.26
C ASP A 140 -10.33 1.03 2.12
N ILE A 141 -11.05 -0.06 1.82
CA ILE A 141 -12.16 -0.53 2.65
C ILE A 141 -11.65 -0.88 4.06
N ALA A 142 -10.56 -1.64 4.15
CA ALA A 142 -9.97 -2.02 5.42
C ALA A 142 -9.53 -0.79 6.24
N ALA A 143 -8.99 0.26 5.61
CA ALA A 143 -8.60 1.49 6.28
C ALA A 143 -9.79 2.25 6.90
N GLN A 144 -11.00 2.05 6.38
CA GLN A 144 -12.24 2.63 6.90
C GLN A 144 -12.83 1.84 8.08
N LEU A 145 -12.37 0.61 8.34
CA LEU A 145 -12.83 -0.20 9.47
C LEU A 145 -12.39 0.39 10.82
N PRO A 146 -13.07 0.01 11.93
CA PRO A 146 -12.59 0.27 13.29
C PRO A 146 -11.13 -0.17 13.46
N VAL A 147 -10.31 0.61 14.17
CA VAL A 147 -8.85 0.42 14.27
C VAL A 147 -8.45 -1.03 14.58
N LYS A 148 -9.15 -1.68 15.51
CA LYS A 148 -8.89 -3.08 15.93
C LYS A 148 -9.20 -4.13 14.85
N GLN A 149 -9.91 -3.76 13.80
CA GLN A 149 -10.34 -4.63 12.70
C GLN A 149 -9.57 -4.36 11.41
N ARG A 150 -8.81 -3.25 11.30
CA ARG A 150 -8.14 -2.86 10.05
C ARG A 150 -7.18 -3.91 9.53
N ILE A 151 -6.33 -4.46 10.39
CA ILE A 151 -5.36 -5.50 10.00
C ILE A 151 -6.08 -6.78 9.56
N GLY A 152 -7.03 -7.27 10.37
CA GLY A 152 -7.79 -8.47 10.00
C GLY A 152 -8.64 -8.28 8.74
N GLY A 153 -9.15 -7.07 8.48
CA GLY A 153 -9.88 -6.74 7.27
C GLY A 153 -9.01 -6.52 6.03
N ALA A 154 -7.71 -6.32 6.20
CA ALA A 154 -6.73 -6.20 5.12
C ALA A 154 -6.13 -7.56 4.70
N CYS A 155 -6.22 -8.59 5.55
CA CYS A 155 -5.69 -9.93 5.31
C CYS A 155 -6.85 -10.94 5.21
N TRP A 156 -7.44 -11.06 4.02
CA TRP A 156 -8.47 -12.06 3.70
C TRP A 156 -7.87 -13.32 3.08
#